data_AF-A0A6S7IM88-F1
#
_entry.id   AF-A0A6S7IM88-F1
#
_cell.length_a   1.000
_cell.length_b   1.000
_cell.length_c   1.000
_cell.angle_alpha   90.00
_cell.angle_beta   90.00
_cell.angle_gamma   90.00
#
_symmetry.space_group_name_H-M   'P 1'
#
loop_
_entity.id
_entity.type
_entity.pdbx_description
1 polymer ?
#
loop_
_entity_poly.entity_id
_entity_poly.type
_entity_poly.pdbx_seq_one_letter_code
_entity_poly.pdbx_strand_id
1 'polypeptide(L)'
;KWFDKDCRIKRHDLRKLSNLKHRDPTNVKLRKNYHDALKSYKVTLQLKQSECHNKKMNELETASQNDFNLFWKTLKNSPKNREWYSHFEQLHCDHHLSEEQEKIIGKLKQKENSKNLNELDTEITIEEIIKTLRK
;
A
#
# COMPACT_ATOMS: atom_id res chain seq x y z
N LYS A 1 -10.58 -11.02 -5.37
CA LYS A 1 -11.45 -10.48 -4.29
C LYS A 1 -11.11 -11.24 -3.00
N TRP A 2 -10.61 -10.56 -1.97
CA TRP A 2 -10.06 -11.22 -0.77
C TRP A 2 -11.13 -11.81 0.16
N PHE A 3 -12.35 -11.25 0.14
CA PHE A 3 -13.49 -11.75 0.90
C PHE A 3 -14.20 -12.89 0.16
N ASP A 4 -13.86 -14.12 0.52
CA ASP A 4 -14.25 -15.36 -0.17
C ASP A 4 -15.41 -16.12 0.53
N LYS A 5 -15.67 -17.35 0.08
CA LYS A 5 -16.73 -18.21 0.62
C LYS A 5 -16.49 -18.57 2.09
N ASP A 6 -15.25 -18.81 2.48
CA ASP A 6 -14.90 -19.15 3.86
C ASP A 6 -15.19 -17.98 4.81
N CYS A 7 -14.85 -16.76 4.40
CA CYS A 7 -15.20 -15.54 5.13
C CYS A 7 -16.71 -15.41 5.36
N ARG A 8 -17.54 -15.76 4.36
CA ARG A 8 -19.01 -15.74 4.48
C ARG A 8 -19.53 -16.78 5.44
N ILE A 9 -18.99 -18.00 5.40
CA ILE A 9 -19.36 -19.09 6.30
C ILE A 9 -19.05 -18.69 7.75
N LYS A 10 -17.81 -18.27 8.03
CA LYS A 10 -17.41 -17.82 9.37
C LYS A 10 -18.25 -16.64 9.88
N ARG A 11 -18.57 -15.67 9.02
CA ARG A 11 -19.45 -14.55 9.37
C ARG A 11 -20.86 -15.03 9.73
N HIS A 12 -21.39 -15.99 8.98
CA HIS A 12 -22.70 -16.56 9.22
C HIS A 12 -22.77 -17.33 10.55
N ASP A 13 -21.74 -18.14 10.85
CA ASP A 13 -21.67 -18.90 12.09
C ASP A 13 -21.50 -17.99 13.31
N LEU A 14 -20.67 -16.94 13.17
CA LEU A 14 -20.54 -15.90 14.19
C LEU A 14 -21.88 -15.19 14.46
N ARG A 15 -22.68 -14.92 13.41
CA ARG A 15 -24.02 -14.33 13.56
C ARG A 15 -24.96 -15.26 14.31
N LYS A 16 -24.94 -16.57 14.02
CA LYS A 16 -25.73 -17.57 14.77
C LYS A 16 -25.35 -17.59 16.25
N LEU A 17 -24.05 -17.66 16.56
CA LEU A 17 -23.55 -17.64 17.93
C LEU A 17 -23.89 -16.34 18.65
N SER A 18 -23.79 -15.19 17.96
CA SER A 18 -24.19 -13.89 18.50
C SER A 18 -25.67 -13.88 18.88
N ASN A 19 -26.55 -14.38 18.01
CA ASN A 19 -27.98 -14.44 18.29
C ASN A 19 -28.30 -15.35 19.48
N LEU A 20 -27.66 -16.52 19.57
CA LEU A 20 -27.82 -17.43 20.71
C LEU A 20 -27.33 -16.79 22.02
N LYS A 21 -26.15 -16.14 21.99
CA LYS A 21 -25.59 -15.41 23.13
C LYS A 21 -26.47 -14.23 23.57
N HIS A 22 -27.17 -13.57 22.65
CA HIS A 22 -28.12 -12.50 23.01
C HIS A 22 -29.40 -13.05 23.64
N ARG A 23 -29.88 -14.21 23.18
CA ARG A 23 -31.06 -14.88 23.75
C ARG A 23 -30.79 -15.44 25.14
N ASP A 24 -29.59 -15.98 25.37
CA ASP A 24 -29.17 -16.56 26.64
C ASP A 24 -27.80 -15.99 27.06
N PRO A 25 -27.78 -14.78 27.66
CA PRO A 25 -26.54 -14.08 27.98
C PRO A 25 -25.80 -14.68 29.18
N THR A 26 -26.47 -15.41 30.07
CA THR A 26 -25.87 -15.97 31.30
C THR A 26 -25.15 -17.28 31.03
N ASN A 27 -25.41 -17.94 29.91
CA ASN A 27 -24.74 -19.16 29.48
C ASN A 27 -23.26 -18.93 29.13
N VAL A 28 -22.39 -19.34 30.06
CA VAL A 28 -20.93 -19.21 29.96
C VAL A 28 -20.37 -19.89 28.70
N LYS A 29 -20.91 -21.07 28.35
CA LYS A 29 -20.45 -21.84 27.19
C LYS A 29 -20.73 -21.10 25.88
N LEU A 30 -21.92 -20.51 25.75
CA LEU A 30 -22.28 -19.69 24.57
C LEU A 30 -21.39 -18.45 24.46
N ARG A 31 -21.12 -17.76 25.59
CA ARG A 31 -20.22 -16.59 25.59
C ARG A 31 -18.80 -16.96 25.15
N LYS A 32 -18.25 -18.07 25.69
CA LYS A 32 -16.92 -18.57 25.33
C LYS A 32 -16.86 -18.92 23.83
N ASN A 33 -17.81 -19.72 23.35
CA ASN A 33 -17.87 -20.13 21.95
C ASN A 33 -17.99 -18.93 21.00
N TYR A 34 -18.81 -17.94 21.34
CA TYR A 34 -18.92 -16.70 20.56
C TYR A 34 -17.58 -15.95 20.50
N HIS A 35 -16.90 -15.82 21.64
CA HIS A 35 -15.63 -15.10 21.71
C HIS A 35 -14.52 -15.80 20.91
N ASP A 36 -14.43 -17.13 21.03
CA ASP A 36 -13.47 -17.95 20.28
C ASP A 36 -13.72 -17.85 18.77
N ALA A 37 -15.00 -17.95 18.35
CA ALA A 37 -15.38 -17.77 16.95
C ALA A 37 -15.09 -16.35 16.44
N LEU A 38 -15.31 -15.31 17.26
CA LEU A 38 -15.00 -13.93 16.92
C LEU A 38 -13.50 -13.72 16.71
N LYS A 39 -12.67 -14.28 17.61
CA LYS A 39 -11.21 -14.21 17.51
C LYS A 39 -10.73 -14.89 16.23
N SER A 40 -11.20 -16.12 15.98
CA SER A 40 -10.87 -16.87 14.75
C SER A 40 -11.27 -16.09 13.49
N TYR A 41 -12.48 -15.53 13.46
CA TYR A 41 -12.97 -14.75 12.31
C TYR A 41 -12.11 -13.52 12.05
N LYS A 42 -11.75 -12.74 13.08
CA LYS A 42 -10.87 -11.57 12.94
C LYS A 42 -9.50 -11.93 12.38
N VAL A 43 -8.88 -12.99 12.89
CA VAL A 43 -7.58 -13.46 12.40
C VAL A 43 -7.67 -13.88 10.93
N THR A 44 -8.71 -14.63 10.55
CA THR A 44 -8.92 -15.02 9.15
C THR A 44 -9.06 -13.79 8.24
N LEU A 45 -9.82 -12.77 8.65
CA LEU A 45 -9.97 -11.55 7.86
C LEU A 45 -8.63 -10.82 7.68
N GLN A 46 -7.87 -10.66 8.75
CA GLN A 46 -6.57 -9.99 8.72
C GLN A 46 -5.59 -10.71 7.79
N LEU A 47 -5.49 -12.04 7.89
CA LEU A 47 -4.63 -12.85 7.03
C LEU A 47 -5.02 -12.69 5.55
N LYS A 48 -6.32 -12.84 5.22
CA LYS A 48 -6.82 -12.72 3.84
C LYS A 48 -6.61 -11.33 3.27
N GLN A 49 -6.76 -10.28 4.08
CA GLN A 49 -6.47 -8.91 3.68
C GLN A 49 -4.97 -8.71 3.39
N SER A 50 -4.11 -9.18 4.30
CA SER A 50 -2.66 -9.09 4.16
C SER A 50 -2.16 -9.86 2.94
N GLU A 51 -2.61 -11.10 2.73
CA GLU A 51 -2.29 -11.90 1.55
C GLU A 51 -2.68 -11.19 0.24
N CYS A 52 -3.88 -10.61 0.20
CA CYS A 52 -4.33 -9.88 -0.97
C CYS A 52 -3.52 -8.61 -1.22
N HIS A 53 -3.15 -7.89 -0.15
CA HIS A 53 -2.31 -6.71 -0.23
C HIS A 53 -0.91 -7.07 -0.73
N ASN A 54 -0.26 -8.06 -0.11
CA ASN A 54 1.07 -8.54 -0.50
C ASN A 54 1.08 -9.05 -1.93
N LYS A 55 0.04 -9.79 -2.35
CA LYS A 55 -0.10 -10.21 -3.75
C LYS A 55 -0.14 -9.01 -4.70
N LYS A 56 -0.92 -7.97 -4.36
CA LYS A 56 -1.01 -6.74 -5.15
C LYS A 56 0.34 -6.01 -5.21
N MET A 57 1.06 -5.95 -4.08
CA MET A 57 2.39 -5.34 -4.02
C MET A 57 3.40 -6.11 -4.86
N ASN A 58 3.41 -7.44 -4.77
CA ASN A 58 4.28 -8.28 -5.61
C ASN A 58 3.94 -8.14 -7.10
N GLU A 59 2.66 -8.04 -7.47
CA GLU A 59 2.24 -7.77 -8.86
C GLU A 59 2.79 -6.42 -9.36
N LEU A 60 2.74 -5.37 -8.52
CA LEU A 60 3.30 -4.07 -8.85
C LEU A 60 4.82 -4.10 -8.93
N GLU A 61 5.49 -4.78 -8.00
CA GLU A 61 6.94 -4.93 -7.99
C GLU A 61 7.42 -5.70 -9.24
N THR A 62 6.75 -6.78 -9.59
CA THR A 62 7.02 -7.55 -10.83
C THR A 62 6.77 -6.70 -12.07
N ALA A 63 5.70 -5.89 -12.11
CA ALA A 63 5.44 -4.97 -13.21
C ALA A 63 6.46 -3.82 -13.27
N SER A 64 7.01 -3.42 -12.13
CA SER A 64 8.06 -2.39 -12.03
C SER A 64 9.44 -2.92 -12.44
N GLN A 65 9.65 -4.24 -12.33
CA GLN A 65 10.75 -4.96 -12.94
C GLN A 65 10.51 -5.08 -14.45
N ASN A 66 10.37 -3.94 -15.13
CA ASN A 66 10.56 -3.87 -16.57
C ASN A 66 12.00 -4.30 -16.83
N ASP A 67 12.19 -5.50 -17.38
CA ASP A 67 13.50 -5.94 -17.83
C ASP A 67 13.96 -4.97 -18.93
N PHE A 68 14.89 -4.09 -18.56
CA PHE A 68 15.47 -3.09 -19.43
C PHE A 68 15.94 -3.74 -20.74
N ASN A 69 16.53 -4.95 -20.66
CA ASN A 69 16.98 -5.66 -21.84
C ASN A 69 15.81 -6.17 -22.68
N LEU A 70 14.72 -6.63 -22.05
CA LEU A 70 13.52 -7.06 -22.76
C LEU A 70 12.81 -5.89 -23.45
N PHE A 71 12.76 -4.72 -22.81
CA PHE A 71 12.22 -3.49 -23.40
C PHE A 71 12.99 -3.15 -24.69
N TRP A 72 14.32 -3.03 -24.60
CA TRP A 72 15.16 -2.71 -25.76
C TRP A 72 15.14 -3.79 -26.82
N LYS A 73 15.10 -5.07 -26.45
CA LYS A 73 14.98 -6.20 -27.38
C LYS A 73 13.65 -6.16 -28.13
N THR A 74 12.56 -5.90 -27.43
CA THR A 74 11.21 -5.77 -28.04
C THR A 74 11.14 -4.57 -28.97
N LEU A 75 11.71 -3.44 -28.55
CA LEU A 75 11.72 -2.20 -29.33
C LEU A 75 12.55 -2.34 -30.61
N LYS A 76 13.75 -2.94 -30.53
CA LYS A 76 14.63 -3.22 -31.69
C LYS A 76 14.00 -4.15 -32.72
N ASN A 77 13.20 -5.11 -32.26
CA ASN A 77 12.57 -6.11 -33.13
C ASN A 77 11.23 -5.66 -33.73
N SER A 78 10.72 -4.48 -33.36
CA SER A 78 9.46 -3.97 -33.89
C SER A 78 9.69 -3.18 -35.20
N PRO A 79 9.18 -3.65 -36.36
CA PRO A 79 9.48 -3.06 -37.67
C PRO A 79 8.90 -1.66 -37.88
N LYS A 80 8.03 -1.17 -36.98
CA LYS A 80 7.36 0.15 -37.09
C LYS A 80 7.88 1.20 -36.11
N ASN A 81 8.87 0.89 -35.28
CA ASN A 81 9.23 1.72 -34.13
C ASN A 81 10.61 2.38 -34.23
N ARG A 82 11.12 2.67 -35.42
CA ARG A 82 12.45 3.30 -35.55
C ARG A 82 12.48 4.71 -34.91
N GLU A 83 11.40 5.47 -35.04
CA GLU A 83 11.22 6.77 -34.37
C GLU A 83 11.14 6.65 -32.85
N TRP A 84 10.38 5.66 -32.35
CA TRP A 84 10.29 5.36 -30.93
C TRP A 84 11.62 4.87 -30.36
N TYR A 85 12.35 4.04 -31.11
CA TYR A 85 13.68 3.59 -30.74
C TYR A 85 14.62 4.78 -30.56
N SER A 86 14.71 5.69 -31.54
CA SER A 86 15.53 6.89 -31.42
C SER A 86 15.08 7.83 -30.31
N HIS A 87 13.77 7.99 -30.10
CA HIS A 87 13.22 8.82 -29.02
C HIS A 87 13.59 8.28 -27.63
N PHE A 88 13.37 6.98 -27.39
CA PHE A 88 13.74 6.37 -26.11
C PHE A 88 15.26 6.29 -25.95
N GLU A 89 16.01 6.08 -27.03
CA GLU A 89 17.48 6.07 -27.00
C GLU A 89 17.98 7.44 -26.57
N GLN A 90 17.42 8.52 -27.13
CA GLN A 90 17.76 9.88 -26.71
C GLN A 90 17.38 10.18 -25.25
N LEU A 91 16.23 9.69 -24.77
CA LEU A 91 15.79 9.87 -23.37
C LEU A 91 16.66 9.12 -22.35
N HIS A 92 17.19 7.96 -22.72
CA HIS A 92 17.95 7.07 -21.82
C HIS A 92 19.45 7.05 -22.07
N CYS A 93 19.95 7.66 -23.15
CA CYS A 93 21.35 7.98 -23.30
C CYS A 93 21.74 8.96 -22.20
N ASP A 94 22.82 8.68 -21.47
CA ASP A 94 23.44 9.58 -20.51
C ASP A 94 23.75 10.93 -21.18
N HIS A 95 22.77 11.83 -21.17
CA HIS A 95 22.98 13.22 -21.51
C HIS A 95 23.65 13.82 -20.30
N HIS A 96 24.74 14.56 -20.51
CA HIS A 96 25.20 15.50 -19.51
C HIS A 96 24.01 16.39 -19.16
N LEU A 97 23.56 16.29 -17.92
CA LEU A 97 22.51 17.14 -17.40
C LEU A 97 22.94 18.59 -17.63
N SER A 98 22.04 19.41 -18.16
CA SER A 98 22.30 20.84 -18.17
C SER A 98 22.49 21.34 -16.73
N GLU A 99 23.23 22.42 -16.56
CA GLU A 99 23.52 23.00 -15.24
C GLU A 99 22.24 23.29 -14.42
N GLU A 100 21.14 23.60 -15.11
CA GLU A 100 19.82 23.81 -14.50
C GLU A 100 19.15 22.51 -14.05
N GLN A 101 19.27 21.44 -14.84
CA GLN A 101 18.78 20.11 -14.45
C GLN A 101 19.57 19.52 -13.29
N GLU A 102 20.90 19.73 -13.24
CA GLU A 102 21.73 19.34 -12.10
C GLU A 102 21.30 20.07 -10.82
N LYS A 103 21.02 21.37 -10.91
CA LYS A 103 20.49 22.16 -9.79
C LYS A 103 19.13 21.63 -9.31
N ILE A 104 18.23 21.25 -10.22
CA ILE A 104 16.93 20.67 -9.88
C ILE A 104 17.09 19.31 -9.20
N ILE A 105 17.92 18.42 -9.75
CA ILE A 105 18.18 17.09 -9.18
C ILE A 105 18.82 17.21 -7.80
N GLY A 106 19.74 18.16 -7.61
CA GLY A 106 20.32 18.47 -6.30
C GLY A 106 19.26 18.87 -5.26
N LYS A 107 18.31 19.73 -5.65
CA LYS A 107 17.18 20.13 -4.78
C LYS A 107 16.26 18.95 -4.45
N LEU A 108 15.98 18.08 -5.41
CA LEU A 108 15.13 16.89 -5.19
C LEU A 108 15.79 15.90 -4.23
N LYS A 109 17.08 15.59 -4.43
CA LYS A 109 17.84 14.73 -3.51
C LYS A 109 17.92 15.30 -2.10
N GLN A 110 18.06 16.61 -1.96
CA GLN A 110 17.99 17.28 -0.65
C GLN A 110 16.62 17.10 0.00
N LYS A 111 15.52 17.24 -0.75
CA LYS A 111 14.17 17.01 -0.24
C LYS A 111 13.89 15.55 0.12
N GLU A 112 14.37 14.59 -0.65
CA GLU A 112 14.23 13.15 -0.34
C GLU A 112 15.00 12.75 0.92
N ASN A 113 16.17 13.35 1.15
CA ASN A 113 16.97 13.12 2.36
C ASN A 113 16.47 13.93 3.58
N SER A 114 15.57 14.88 3.38
CA SER A 114 14.93 15.62 4.46
C SER A 114 13.88 14.72 5.11
N LYS A 115 14.22 14.08 6.23
CA LYS A 115 13.36 13.15 7.00
C LYS A 115 11.99 13.71 7.46
N ASN A 116 11.71 15.00 7.27
CA ASN A 116 10.47 15.64 7.71
C ASN A 116 9.53 15.85 6.51
N LEU A 117 8.83 14.78 6.11
CA LEU A 117 7.80 14.87 5.06
C LEU A 117 6.39 15.07 5.62
N ASN A 118 6.18 14.96 6.92
CA ASN A 118 4.91 15.33 7.54
C ASN A 118 5.12 16.48 8.52
N GLU A 119 4.49 17.62 8.25
CA GLU A 119 4.32 18.71 9.23
C GLU A 119 3.54 18.24 10.48
N LEU A 120 2.96 17.04 10.45
CA LEU A 120 2.30 16.38 11.58
C LEU A 120 3.26 15.59 12.49
N ASP A 121 4.48 15.33 12.04
CA ASP A 121 5.49 14.58 12.82
C ASP A 121 6.35 15.51 13.71
N THR A 122 6.20 16.83 13.56
CA THR A 122 6.83 17.79 14.47
C THR A 122 6.01 17.93 15.76
N GLU A 123 6.67 17.84 16.92
CA GLU A 123 6.02 18.04 18.21
C GLU A 123 5.37 19.44 18.30
N ILE A 124 4.10 19.50 18.70
CA ILE A 124 3.37 20.76 18.87
C ILE A 124 4.06 21.60 19.94
N THR A 125 4.45 22.82 19.59
CA THR A 125 5.14 23.72 20.52
C THR A 125 4.15 24.44 21.43
N ILE A 126 4.58 24.75 22.66
CA ILE A 126 3.77 25.51 23.64
C ILE A 126 3.35 26.88 23.08
N GLU A 127 4.20 27.49 22.24
CA GLU A 127 3.92 28.77 21.61
C GLU A 127 2.75 28.72 20.61
N GLU A 128 2.61 27.62 19.85
CA GLU A 128 1.47 27.39 18.95
C GLU A 128 0.16 27.21 19.73
N ILE A 129 0.22 26.55 20.89
CA ILE A 129 -0.93 26.41 21.81
C ILE A 129 -1.34 27.79 22.34
N ILE A 130 -0.39 28.62 22.78
CA ILE A 130 -0.68 29.96 23.30
C ILE A 130 -1.28 30.86 22.19
N LYS A 131 -0.78 30.74 20.96
CA LYS A 131 -1.26 31.54 19.83
C LYS A 131 -2.68 31.19 19.41
N THR A 132 -3.07 29.92 19.50
CA THR A 132 -4.44 29.47 19.19
C THR A 132 -5.44 29.85 20.29
N LEU A 133 -5.01 29.88 21.57
CA LEU A 133 -5.85 30.28 22.70
C LEU A 133 -6.07 31.80 22.84
N ARG A 134 -5.29 32.63 22.12
CA ARG A 134 -5.42 34.10 22.10
C ARG A 134 -6.30 34.64 20.96
N LYS A 135 -6.93 33.74 20.17
CA LYS A 135 -8.00 34.06 19.22
C LYS A 135 -9.35 33.81 19.87
#